data_AF-A0AAN4YIZ8-F1
#
_entry.id   AF-A0AAN4YIZ8-F1
#
_cell.length_a   1.000
_cell.length_b   1.000
_cell.length_c   1.000
_cell.angle_alpha   90.00
_cell.angle_beta   90.00
_cell.angle_gamma   90.00
#
_symmetry.space_group_name_H-M   'P 1'
#
loop_
_entity.id
_entity.type
_entity.pdbx_description
1 polymer ?
#
loop_
_entity_poly.entity_id
_entity_poly.type
_entity_poly.pdbx_seq_one_letter_code
_entity_poly.pdbx_strand_id
1 'polypeptide(L)'
;MADAEIEDMRKRMTHAAQMDAISRREGKPAMHKLKMLPEVVSLLNRNQYVNSLVDPEINLLEAVKFFLEPLDDGSLPAYNIQRDLMTSLAKLPINKEALVASGIGKVIVFYTRSKRPEAGIKRMAERLLAEWTRPILQRSDDYSKRVYQEAEFDPRYVTQSLKFG
;
A
#
# COMPACT_ATOMS: atom_id res chain seq x y z
N MET A 1 -23.07 -7.05 -5.30
CA MET A 1 -22.64 -8.44 -5.61
C MET A 1 -21.12 -8.53 -5.69
N ALA A 2 -20.44 -7.66 -6.45
CA ALA A 2 -18.97 -7.62 -6.52
C ALA A 2 -18.29 -7.36 -5.16
N ASP A 3 -18.77 -6.41 -4.36
CA ASP A 3 -18.13 -6.06 -3.08
C ASP A 3 -18.15 -7.23 -2.08
N ALA A 4 -19.22 -8.03 -2.06
CA ALA A 4 -19.31 -9.21 -1.21
C ALA A 4 -18.32 -10.32 -1.65
N GLU A 5 -18.14 -10.51 -2.96
CA GLU A 5 -17.14 -11.44 -3.51
C GLU A 5 -15.71 -10.99 -3.16
N ILE A 6 -15.43 -9.69 -3.25
CA ILE A 6 -14.13 -9.12 -2.94
C ILE A 6 -13.84 -9.16 -1.44
N GLU A 7 -14.84 -8.88 -0.60
CA GLU A 7 -14.71 -8.97 0.85
C GLU A 7 -14.49 -10.42 1.31
N ASP A 8 -15.17 -11.39 0.69
CA ASP A 8 -14.89 -12.81 0.91
C ASP A 8 -13.45 -13.18 0.49
N MET A 9 -13.01 -12.72 -0.70
CA MET A 9 -11.63 -12.90 -1.14
C MET A 9 -10.64 -12.34 -0.12
N ARG A 10 -10.86 -11.11 0.37
CA ARG A 10 -10.00 -10.46 1.36
C ARG A 10 -9.86 -11.30 2.61
N LYS A 11 -10.96 -11.82 3.16
CA LYS A 11 -10.96 -12.69 4.35
C LYS A 11 -10.15 -13.97 4.10
N ARG A 12 -10.37 -14.63 2.96
CA ARG A 12 -9.65 -15.86 2.61
C ARG A 12 -8.16 -15.62 2.39
N MET A 13 -7.78 -14.51 1.74
CA MET A 13 -6.38 -14.11 1.58
C MET A 13 -5.70 -13.85 2.93
N THR A 14 -6.34 -13.07 3.81
CA THR A 14 -5.81 -12.81 5.15
C THR A 14 -5.63 -14.11 5.93
N HIS A 15 -6.59 -15.03 5.85
CA HIS A 15 -6.48 -16.34 6.47
C HIS A 15 -5.33 -17.18 5.88
N ALA A 16 -5.16 -17.20 4.55
CA ALA A 16 -4.04 -17.90 3.90
C ALA A 16 -2.68 -17.36 4.34
N ALA A 17 -2.54 -16.04 4.53
CA ALA A 17 -1.33 -15.43 5.05
C ALA A 17 -1.05 -15.84 6.50
N GLN A 18 -2.08 -15.86 7.36
CA GLN A 18 -1.99 -16.32 8.75
C GLN A 18 -1.59 -17.80 8.84
N MET A 19 -2.22 -18.68 8.07
CA MET A 19 -1.91 -20.11 8.05
C MET A 19 -0.48 -20.39 7.59
N ASP A 20 0.02 -19.60 6.63
CA ASP A 20 1.42 -19.66 6.20
C ASP A 20 2.40 -19.19 7.28
N ALA A 21 2.03 -18.21 8.10
CA ALA A 21 2.84 -17.76 9.23
C ALA A 21 2.89 -18.83 10.33
N ILE A 22 1.74 -19.44 10.65
CA ILE A 22 1.65 -20.57 11.59
C ILE A 22 2.48 -21.75 11.10
N SER A 23 2.30 -22.17 9.84
CA SER A 23 3.04 -23.29 9.27
C SER A 23 4.55 -23.09 9.39
N ARG A 24 5.05 -21.89 9.07
CA ARG A 24 6.48 -21.57 9.23
C ARG A 24 6.96 -21.63 10.67
N ARG A 25 6.20 -21.08 11.62
CA ARG A 25 6.52 -21.14 13.07
C ARG A 25 6.59 -22.57 13.58
N GLU A 26 5.78 -23.46 13.02
CA GLU A 26 5.77 -24.90 13.31
C GLU A 26 6.81 -25.70 12.50
N GLY A 27 7.64 -25.06 11.68
CA GLY A 27 8.61 -25.74 10.82
C GLY A 27 7.98 -26.54 9.67
N LYS A 28 6.71 -26.28 9.33
CA LYS A 28 5.97 -26.92 8.24
C LYS A 28 6.03 -26.10 6.95
N PRO A 29 5.94 -26.76 5.78
CA PRO A 29 5.83 -26.06 4.50
C PRO A 29 4.61 -25.12 4.46
N ALA A 30 4.84 -23.87 4.07
CA ALA A 30 3.81 -22.84 3.97
C ALA A 30 3.40 -22.62 2.51
N MET A 31 2.26 -23.21 2.13
CA MET A 31 1.79 -23.30 0.74
C MET A 31 0.45 -22.62 0.48
N HIS A 32 -0.19 -22.04 1.50
CA HIS A 32 -1.56 -21.51 1.38
C HIS A 32 -1.61 -20.30 0.44
N LYS A 33 -0.67 -19.36 0.60
CA LYS A 33 -0.56 -18.20 -0.31
C LYS A 33 -0.29 -18.63 -1.75
N LEU A 34 0.59 -19.62 -1.94
CA LEU A 34 0.92 -20.15 -3.26
C LEU A 34 -0.26 -20.81 -3.95
N LYS A 35 -1.03 -21.62 -3.21
CA LYS A 35 -2.24 -22.28 -3.72
C LYS A 35 -3.32 -21.26 -4.12
N MET A 36 -3.43 -20.16 -3.38
CA MET A 36 -4.44 -19.13 -3.62
C MET A 36 -4.08 -18.15 -4.74
N LEU A 37 -2.78 -18.00 -5.05
CA LEU A 37 -2.27 -17.00 -5.99
C LEU A 37 -3.00 -16.96 -7.34
N PRO A 38 -3.32 -18.08 -8.03
CA PRO A 38 -4.02 -18.03 -9.32
C PRO A 38 -5.41 -17.38 -9.22
N GLU A 39 -6.14 -17.65 -8.14
CA GLU A 39 -7.47 -17.09 -7.90
C GLU A 39 -7.38 -15.57 -7.64
N VAL A 40 -6.41 -15.15 -6.82
CA VAL A 40 -6.15 -13.73 -6.51
C VAL A 40 -5.80 -12.96 -7.78
N VAL A 41 -4.87 -13.49 -8.58
CA VAL A 41 -4.46 -12.85 -9.85
C VAL A 41 -5.63 -12.77 -10.81
N SER A 42 -6.45 -13.82 -10.91
CA SER A 42 -7.67 -13.79 -11.73
C SER A 42 -8.62 -12.67 -11.29
N LEU A 43 -8.86 -12.50 -10.00
CA LEU A 43 -9.72 -11.43 -9.48
C LEU A 43 -9.14 -10.03 -9.77
N LEU A 44 -7.86 -9.82 -9.50
CA LEU A 44 -7.20 -8.51 -9.68
C LEU A 44 -7.18 -8.03 -11.14
N ASN A 45 -7.33 -8.94 -12.11
CA ASN A 45 -7.37 -8.60 -13.54
C ASN A 45 -8.81 -8.41 -14.08
N ARG A 46 -9.86 -8.45 -13.24
CA ARG A 46 -11.24 -8.21 -13.68
C ARG A 46 -11.54 -6.72 -13.79
N ASN A 47 -11.61 -6.21 -15.02
CA ASN A 47 -11.89 -4.79 -15.32
C ASN A 47 -13.17 -4.27 -14.65
N GLN A 48 -14.22 -5.09 -14.59
CA GLN A 48 -15.50 -4.72 -14.00
C GLN A 48 -15.45 -4.49 -12.47
N TYR A 49 -14.38 -4.93 -11.81
CA TYR A 49 -14.20 -4.82 -10.35
C TYR A 49 -13.19 -3.75 -9.95
N VAL A 50 -12.57 -3.06 -10.91
CA VAL A 50 -11.46 -2.12 -10.66
C VAL A 50 -11.76 -1.13 -9.54
N ASN A 51 -12.95 -0.52 -9.54
CA ASN A 51 -13.34 0.45 -8.50
C ASN A 51 -13.39 -0.19 -7.11
N SER A 52 -14.04 -1.35 -6.98
CA SER A 52 -14.14 -2.09 -5.71
C SER A 52 -12.78 -2.66 -5.26
N LEU A 53 -11.89 -3.03 -6.19
CA LEU A 53 -10.54 -3.55 -5.88
C LEU A 53 -9.63 -2.49 -5.23
N VAL A 54 -9.83 -1.22 -5.56
CA VAL A 54 -9.06 -0.09 -5.01
C VAL A 54 -9.86 0.74 -3.99
N ASP A 55 -11.05 0.29 -3.60
CA ASP A 55 -11.89 0.96 -2.61
C ASP A 55 -11.23 0.87 -1.21
N PRO A 56 -10.93 2.01 -0.56
CA PRO A 56 -10.35 2.04 0.78
C PRO A 56 -11.19 1.36 1.86
N GLU A 57 -12.52 1.30 1.71
CA GLU A 57 -13.42 0.69 2.70
C GLU A 57 -13.45 -0.83 2.58
N ILE A 58 -13.37 -1.35 1.35
CA ILE A 58 -13.26 -2.80 1.10
C ILE A 58 -11.85 -3.28 1.45
N ASN A 59 -10.83 -2.48 1.13
CA ASN A 59 -9.44 -2.68 1.53
C ASN A 59 -8.83 -4.05 1.14
N LEU A 60 -9.17 -4.60 -0.03
CA LEU A 60 -8.54 -5.83 -0.54
C LEU A 60 -7.01 -5.71 -0.61
N LEU A 61 -6.49 -4.52 -0.92
CA LEU A 61 -5.07 -4.26 -1.02
C LEU A 61 -4.30 -4.53 0.28
N GLU A 62 -4.95 -4.49 1.45
CA GLU A 62 -4.34 -4.92 2.72
C GLU A 62 -4.01 -6.42 2.69
N ALA A 63 -4.89 -7.24 2.14
CA ALA A 63 -4.64 -8.67 2.00
C ALA A 63 -3.53 -8.96 0.97
N VAL A 64 -3.46 -8.16 -0.12
CA VAL A 64 -2.34 -8.21 -1.07
C VAL A 64 -1.03 -7.82 -0.37
N LYS A 65 -1.05 -6.82 0.51
CA LYS A 65 0.10 -6.44 1.35
C LYS A 65 0.58 -7.64 2.18
N PHE A 66 -0.30 -8.37 2.87
CA PHE A 66 0.11 -9.56 3.66
C PHE A 66 0.76 -10.67 2.81
N PHE A 67 0.44 -10.75 1.51
CA PHE A 67 1.11 -11.69 0.62
C PHE A 67 2.53 -11.26 0.27
N LEU A 68 2.78 -9.94 0.20
CA LEU A 68 4.05 -9.34 -0.19
C LEU A 68 4.97 -9.03 0.99
N GLU A 69 4.44 -8.94 2.21
CA GLU A 69 5.23 -8.62 3.41
C GLU A 69 6.41 -9.59 3.59
N PRO A 70 7.61 -9.07 3.90
CA PRO A 70 8.73 -9.90 4.34
C PRO A 70 8.37 -10.68 5.61
N LEU A 71 8.97 -11.85 5.76
CA LEU A 71 8.82 -12.70 6.94
C LEU A 71 9.66 -12.17 8.12
N ASP A 72 9.48 -12.74 9.31
CA ASP A 72 10.15 -12.31 10.54
C ASP A 72 11.70 -12.36 10.44
N ASP A 73 12.25 -13.28 9.63
CA ASP A 73 13.68 -13.39 9.30
C ASP A 73 14.12 -12.47 8.14
N GLY A 74 13.20 -11.63 7.67
CA GLY A 74 13.29 -10.75 6.52
C GLY A 74 13.20 -11.47 5.17
N SER A 75 12.99 -12.79 5.12
CA SER A 75 12.93 -13.52 3.86
C SER A 75 11.69 -13.11 3.08
N LEU A 76 11.79 -13.13 1.76
CA LEU A 76 10.69 -12.69 0.90
C LEU A 76 9.71 -13.85 0.63
N PRO A 77 8.44 -13.56 0.34
CA PRO A 77 7.53 -14.55 -0.20
C PRO A 77 8.08 -15.14 -1.50
N ALA A 78 7.52 -16.26 -1.96
CA ALA A 78 7.99 -16.91 -3.18
C ALA A 78 7.98 -15.97 -4.39
N TYR A 79 8.95 -16.14 -5.30
CA TYR A 79 9.16 -15.25 -6.44
C TYR A 79 7.91 -15.00 -7.28
N ASN A 80 7.11 -16.06 -7.54
CA ASN A 80 5.85 -15.96 -8.27
C ASN A 80 4.83 -15.07 -7.56
N ILE A 81 4.72 -15.12 -6.23
CA ILE A 81 3.87 -14.21 -5.46
C ILE A 81 4.31 -12.76 -5.70
N GLN A 82 5.62 -12.48 -5.62
CA GLN A 82 6.16 -11.13 -5.86
C GLN A 82 5.82 -10.65 -7.28
N ARG A 83 6.21 -11.44 -8.29
CA ARG A 83 6.05 -11.09 -9.71
C ARG A 83 4.58 -10.90 -10.09
N ASP A 84 3.71 -11.85 -9.76
CA ASP A 84 2.34 -11.88 -10.28
C ASP A 84 1.46 -10.82 -9.59
N LEU A 85 1.67 -10.58 -8.30
CA LEU A 85 0.96 -9.52 -7.57
C LEU A 85 1.44 -8.14 -8.00
N MET A 86 2.76 -7.89 -8.09
CA MET A 86 3.26 -6.59 -8.56
C MET A 86 2.85 -6.29 -10.00
N THR A 87 2.78 -7.31 -10.86
CA THR A 87 2.27 -7.18 -12.23
C THR A 87 0.79 -6.78 -12.25
N SER A 88 -0.02 -7.36 -11.35
CA SER A 88 -1.45 -7.03 -11.25
C SER A 88 -1.66 -5.63 -10.66
N LEU A 89 -0.88 -5.26 -9.63
CA LEU A 89 -0.90 -3.93 -9.02
C LEU A 89 -0.58 -2.81 -10.01
N ALA A 90 0.33 -3.04 -10.96
CA ALA A 90 0.71 -2.07 -11.98
C ALA A 90 -0.42 -1.71 -12.96
N LYS A 91 -1.51 -2.49 -12.98
CA LYS A 91 -2.68 -2.24 -13.84
C LYS A 91 -3.82 -1.54 -13.11
N LEU A 92 -3.75 -1.43 -11.79
CA LEU A 92 -4.83 -0.87 -10.97
C LEU A 92 -4.61 0.64 -10.74
N PRO A 93 -5.68 1.45 -10.80
CA PRO A 93 -5.62 2.88 -10.52
C PRO A 93 -5.59 3.14 -9.01
N ILE A 94 -4.50 2.75 -8.35
CA ILE A 94 -4.35 2.86 -6.90
C ILE A 94 -4.10 4.33 -6.52
N ASN A 95 -5.01 4.91 -5.74
CA ASN A 95 -4.95 6.29 -5.29
C ASN A 95 -4.35 6.42 -3.87
N LYS A 96 -4.19 7.67 -3.39
CA LYS A 96 -3.59 7.97 -2.09
C LYS A 96 -4.37 7.32 -0.95
N GLU A 97 -5.69 7.37 -1.01
CA GLU A 97 -6.59 6.88 0.03
C GLU A 97 -6.44 5.36 0.19
N ALA A 98 -6.41 4.63 -0.93
CA ALA A 98 -6.18 3.18 -0.96
C ALA A 98 -4.79 2.80 -0.44
N LEU A 99 -3.74 3.59 -0.76
CA LEU A 99 -2.39 3.36 -0.24
C LEU A 99 -2.31 3.55 1.28
N VAL A 100 -2.99 4.56 1.80
CA VAL A 100 -3.03 4.86 3.24
C VAL A 100 -3.81 3.76 3.98
N ALA A 101 -5.00 3.41 3.49
CA ALA A 101 -5.85 2.40 4.12
C ALA A 101 -5.21 1.00 4.13
N SER A 102 -4.57 0.60 3.02
CA SER A 102 -3.96 -0.73 2.90
C SER A 102 -2.55 -0.83 3.50
N GLY A 103 -1.81 0.28 3.54
CA GLY A 103 -0.40 0.29 3.92
C GLY A 103 0.55 -0.37 2.90
N ILE A 104 0.06 -0.80 1.72
CA ILE A 104 0.84 -1.53 0.72
C ILE A 104 2.04 -0.75 0.20
N GLY A 105 1.96 0.59 0.18
CA GLY A 105 3.06 1.47 -0.21
C GLY A 105 4.33 1.26 0.64
N LYS A 106 4.19 0.97 1.95
CA LYS A 106 5.33 0.72 2.84
C LYS A 106 6.10 -0.54 2.43
N VAL A 107 5.37 -1.58 2.05
CA VAL A 107 5.95 -2.83 1.56
C VAL A 107 6.68 -2.58 0.24
N ILE A 108 6.08 -1.88 -0.71
CA ILE A 108 6.77 -1.54 -1.96
C ILE A 108 8.06 -0.74 -1.71
N VAL A 109 8.05 0.23 -0.79
CA VAL A 109 9.28 0.94 -0.38
C VAL A 109 10.34 -0.03 0.17
N PHE A 110 9.95 -1.03 0.98
CA PHE A 110 10.89 -2.05 1.43
C PHE A 110 11.55 -2.79 0.25
N TYR A 111 10.78 -3.21 -0.76
CA TYR A 111 11.33 -3.87 -1.96
C TYR A 111 12.32 -2.99 -2.74
N THR A 112 12.11 -1.67 -2.79
CA THR A 112 13.07 -0.76 -3.45
C THR A 112 14.39 -0.61 -2.67
N ARG A 113 14.36 -0.75 -1.34
CA ARG A 113 15.54 -0.54 -0.48
C ARG A 113 16.30 -1.82 -0.18
N SER A 114 15.61 -2.96 -0.15
CA SER A 114 16.19 -4.26 0.16
C SER A 114 17.16 -4.73 -0.93
N LYS A 115 18.18 -5.49 -0.52
CA LYS A 115 19.09 -6.22 -1.42
C LYS A 115 18.60 -7.65 -1.71
N ARG A 116 17.54 -8.11 -1.04
CA ARG A 116 17.00 -9.48 -1.15
C ARG A 116 16.20 -9.76 -2.44
N PRO A 117 15.39 -8.84 -3.01
CA PRO A 117 14.61 -9.16 -4.19
C PRO A 117 15.51 -9.25 -5.43
N GLU A 118 15.11 -10.07 -6.39
CA GLU A 118 15.75 -10.10 -7.70
C GLU A 118 15.64 -8.74 -8.41
N ALA A 119 16.60 -8.44 -9.30
CA ALA A 119 16.66 -7.17 -10.01
C ALA A 119 15.36 -6.85 -10.79
N GLY A 120 14.69 -7.87 -11.33
CA GLY A 120 13.39 -7.73 -11.99
C GLY A 120 12.29 -7.22 -11.05
N ILE A 121 12.16 -7.85 -9.88
CA ILE A 121 11.19 -7.47 -8.85
C ILE A 121 11.50 -6.07 -8.32
N LYS A 122 12.77 -5.76 -8.07
CA LYS A 122 13.19 -4.45 -7.59
C LYS A 122 12.77 -3.32 -8.54
N ARG A 123 13.00 -3.50 -9.85
CA ARG A 123 12.56 -2.54 -10.88
C ARG A 123 11.05 -2.37 -10.92
N MET A 124 10.28 -3.46 -10.73
CA MET A 124 8.82 -3.37 -10.64
C MET A 124 8.39 -2.55 -9.44
N ALA A 125 9.00 -2.77 -8.27
CA ALA A 125 8.71 -2.00 -7.07
C ALA A 125 9.07 -0.51 -7.22
N GLU A 126 10.21 -0.19 -7.84
CA GLU A 126 10.62 1.20 -8.12
C GLU A 126 9.63 1.90 -9.05
N ARG A 127 9.15 1.20 -10.08
CA ARG A 127 8.12 1.72 -10.99
C ARG A 127 6.80 1.98 -10.28
N LEU A 128 6.29 1.02 -9.50
CA LEU A 128 5.08 1.18 -8.71
C LEU A 128 5.18 2.36 -7.75
N LEU A 129 6.32 2.49 -7.05
CA LEU A 129 6.58 3.60 -6.16
C LEU A 129 6.52 4.95 -6.89
N ALA A 130 7.15 5.06 -8.06
CA ALA A 130 7.13 6.27 -8.85
C ALA A 130 5.73 6.63 -9.36
N GLU A 131 4.99 5.64 -9.87
CA GLU A 131 3.62 5.83 -10.38
C GLU A 131 2.66 6.29 -9.28
N TRP A 132 2.74 5.70 -8.08
CA TRP A 132 1.86 6.02 -6.96
C TRP A 132 2.21 7.33 -6.25
N THR A 133 3.48 7.70 -6.19
CA THR A 133 3.91 8.94 -5.48
C THR A 133 3.83 10.19 -6.34
N ARG A 134 4.01 10.08 -7.66
CA ARG A 134 4.01 11.24 -8.57
C ARG A 134 2.77 12.14 -8.46
N PRO A 135 1.53 11.62 -8.46
CA PRO A 135 0.33 12.46 -8.31
C PRO A 135 0.21 13.10 -6.91
N ILE A 136 0.80 12.47 -5.88
CA ILE A 136 0.75 12.95 -4.50
C ILE A 136 1.68 14.17 -4.35
N LEU A 137 2.89 14.08 -4.90
CA LEU A 137 3.90 15.14 -4.83
C LEU A 137 3.51 16.35 -5.70
N GLN A 138 2.95 16.13 -6.89
CA GLN A 138 2.49 17.22 -7.75
C GLN A 138 1.33 18.02 -7.14
N ARG A 139 0.47 17.37 -6.34
CA ARG A 139 -0.62 18.06 -5.61
C ARG A 139 -0.13 18.86 -4.40
N SER A 140 1.00 18.49 -3.78
CA SER A 140 1.55 19.28 -2.67
C SER A 140 2.24 20.57 -3.12
N ASP A 141 2.63 20.66 -4.39
CA ASP A 141 3.23 21.86 -4.98
C ASP A 141 2.17 22.92 -5.37
N ASP A 142 0.88 22.57 -5.36
CA ASP A 142 -0.26 23.49 -5.54
C ASP A 142 -0.48 24.34 -4.27
N TYR A 143 0.52 25.17 -3.93
CA TYR A 143 0.48 26.13 -2.82
C TYR A 143 -0.58 27.23 -2.98
N SER A 144 -1.18 27.36 -4.17
CA SER A 144 -2.18 28.36 -4.55
C SER A 144 -3.52 28.24 -3.78
N LYS A 145 -3.73 27.15 -3.02
CA LYS A 145 -4.96 26.91 -2.25
C LYS A 145 -4.82 27.07 -0.73
N ARG A 146 -3.68 27.54 -0.23
CA ARG A 146 -3.56 27.91 1.19
C ARG A 146 -4.32 29.21 1.43
N VAL A 147 -5.51 29.12 2.02
CA VAL A 147 -6.16 30.27 2.65
C VAL A 147 -5.30 30.63 3.86
N TYR A 148 -4.53 31.70 3.73
CA TYR A 148 -3.84 32.29 4.87
C TYR A 148 -4.92 32.81 5.81
N GLN A 149 -4.96 32.31 7.05
CA GLN A 149 -5.68 33.01 8.10
C GLN A 149 -4.86 34.27 8.40
N GLU A 150 -5.35 35.42 7.94
CA GLU A 150 -4.85 36.71 8.40
C GLU A 150 -5.16 36.79 9.89
N ALA A 151 -4.12 36.70 10.71
CA ALA A 151 -4.25 37.07 12.12
C ALA A 151 -4.40 38.59 12.17
N GLU A 152 -5.49 39.07 12.76
CA GLU A 152 -5.70 40.50 13.00
C GLU A 152 -4.57 40.99 13.92
N PHE A 153 -3.68 41.82 13.38
CA PHE A 153 -2.57 42.39 14.13
C PHE A 153 -3.11 43.50 15.04
N ASP A 154 -3.19 43.24 16.35
CA ASP A 154 -3.51 44.28 17.35
C ASP A 154 -2.26 45.12 17.68
N PRO A 155 -2.20 46.41 17.29
CA PRO A 155 -1.03 47.25 17.50
C PRO A 155 -0.71 47.53 18.97
N ARG A 156 -1.63 47.23 19.91
CA ARG A 156 -1.45 47.52 21.34
C ARG A 156 -0.39 46.66 22.02
N TYR A 157 -0.05 45.51 21.44
CA TYR A 157 0.97 44.61 22.00
C TYR A 157 2.41 45.11 21.79
N VAL A 158 2.64 46.04 20.86
CA VAL A 158 3.98 46.60 20.59
C VAL A 158 4.38 47.63 21.65
N THR A 159 3.40 48.30 22.28
CA THR A 159 3.65 49.46 23.13
C THR A 159 4.07 49.12 24.57
N GLN A 160 3.98 47.84 24.99
CA GLN A 160 4.25 47.45 26.37
C GLN A 160 5.74 47.10 26.64
N SER A 161 6.55 46.90 25.60
CA SER A 161 7.96 46.52 25.73
C SER A 161 8.94 47.68 25.88
N LEU A 162 8.47 48.94 25.93
CA LEU A 162 9.32 50.14 26.03
C LEU A 162 9.25 50.87 27.37
N LYS A 163 8.73 50.22 28.43
CA LYS A 163 8.71 50.82 29.78
C LYS A 163 9.25 49.89 30.85
N PHE A 164 10.52 49.54 30.75
CA PHE A 164 11.39 49.31 31.92
C PHE A 164 12.81 49.72 31.53
N GLY A 165 13.13 50.98 31.84
CA GLY A 165 14.48 51.36 32.27
C GLY A 165 14.59 51.17 33.78
#